data_AF-A0A858RIN4-F1
#
_entry.id   AF-A0A858RIN4-F1
#
_cell.length_a   1.000
_cell.length_b   1.000
_cell.length_c   1.000
_cell.angle_alpha   90.00
_cell.angle_beta   90.00
_cell.angle_gamma   90.00
#
_symmetry.space_group_name_H-M   'P 1'
#
loop_
_entity.id
_entity.type
_entity.pdbx_description
1 polymer ?
#
loop_
_entity_poly.entity_id
_entity_poly.type
_entity_poly.pdbx_seq_one_letter_code
_entity_poly.pdbx_strand_id
1 'polypeptide(L)'
;MSEPQDPDTESATEEEEVDLEALLEEFREPEPPPRKRGNPVWLILAVILSILAIWMVPQATEGKIGFGIAKAPATMKATKVRDRSAIAAALQGKDLSEDYVARCKKGLNSLEVRWIAEDFRGEGLDDGPGSLLETMQSLTASGPAWAPASAESSDRLEKLAGLLGGRQRAWYRSALADALRLDDMQRHTLKKTSSEAFQEDWESFEKSRQSTRDSIYATTRDAPYNGLLYAPQWLSDDRYAPWRLCQLSTEQLGITRYDEVKDKQLAVIGSGAAEDAPSWLDLKPLHLVTTEELSYEEVFGQEKRDASAVFPFAEGQKIPDEGKLLDLAKTLHPTQLKMMLLLEPKRAGELLEELEREGE
;
A
#
# COMPACT_ATOMS: atom_id res chain seq x y z
N MET A 1 -13.38 -19.29 -68.39
CA MET A 1 -13.76 -18.02 -67.76
C MET A 1 -14.65 -18.39 -66.60
N SER A 2 -14.04 -18.47 -65.41
CA SER A 2 -14.69 -18.94 -64.20
C SER A 2 -14.87 -17.75 -63.28
N GLU A 3 -16.10 -17.56 -62.84
CA GLU A 3 -16.57 -16.52 -61.92
C GLU A 3 -15.96 -16.72 -60.53
N PRO A 4 -15.55 -15.65 -59.82
CA PRO A 4 -15.11 -15.76 -58.44
C PRO A 4 -16.32 -15.74 -57.50
N GLN A 5 -16.36 -16.71 -56.59
CA GLN A 5 -17.27 -16.79 -55.44
C GLN A 5 -16.74 -15.90 -54.32
N ASP A 6 -17.56 -14.95 -53.86
CA ASP A 6 -17.34 -14.21 -52.61
C ASP A 6 -17.63 -15.12 -51.40
N PRO A 7 -16.79 -15.12 -50.35
CA PRO A 7 -17.14 -15.71 -49.07
C PRO A 7 -17.79 -14.68 -48.15
N ASP A 8 -19.08 -14.87 -47.88
CA ASP A 8 -19.81 -14.24 -46.79
C ASP A 8 -19.11 -14.52 -45.46
N THR A 9 -18.55 -13.47 -44.86
CA THR A 9 -17.98 -13.50 -43.50
C THR A 9 -18.92 -12.71 -42.60
N GLU A 10 -20.02 -13.34 -42.19
CA GLU A 10 -20.80 -12.88 -41.04
C GLU A 10 -20.02 -13.24 -39.76
N SER A 11 -19.17 -12.32 -39.30
CA SER A 11 -18.61 -12.38 -37.95
C SER A 11 -19.68 -11.90 -36.97
N ALA A 12 -20.36 -12.85 -36.33
CA ALA A 12 -21.10 -12.60 -35.11
C ALA A 12 -20.09 -12.24 -34.01
N THR A 13 -19.90 -10.94 -33.77
CA THR A 13 -19.36 -10.44 -32.52
C THR A 13 -20.48 -10.52 -31.49
N GLU A 14 -20.61 -11.67 -30.83
CA GLU A 14 -21.24 -11.72 -29.51
C GLU A 14 -20.33 -10.92 -28.58
N GLU A 15 -20.72 -9.68 -28.33
CA GLU A 15 -20.17 -8.87 -27.25
C GLU A 15 -20.50 -9.60 -25.95
N GLU A 16 -19.53 -10.35 -25.44
CA GLU A 16 -19.53 -10.85 -24.07
C GLU A 16 -19.43 -9.62 -23.17
N GLU A 17 -20.57 -9.01 -22.87
CA GLU A 17 -20.71 -8.00 -21.82
C GLU A 17 -20.21 -8.65 -20.53
N VAL A 18 -18.94 -8.40 -20.23
CA VAL A 18 -18.35 -8.71 -18.94
C VAL A 18 -19.20 -8.01 -17.91
N ASP A 19 -19.94 -8.81 -17.14
CA ASP A 19 -20.85 -8.36 -16.10
C ASP A 19 -20.03 -7.70 -14.97
N LEU A 20 -19.69 -6.43 -15.18
CA LEU A 20 -18.95 -5.56 -14.26
C LEU A 20 -19.66 -5.44 -12.91
N GLU A 21 -20.97 -5.72 -12.86
CA GLU A 21 -21.75 -5.77 -11.63
C GLU A 21 -21.37 -6.99 -10.78
N ALA A 22 -21.03 -8.12 -11.40
CA ALA A 22 -20.54 -9.32 -10.72
C ALA A 22 -19.13 -9.15 -10.12
N LEU A 23 -18.23 -8.43 -10.82
CA LEU A 23 -16.89 -8.11 -10.30
C LEU A 23 -16.94 -7.08 -9.16
N LEU A 24 -17.86 -6.10 -9.23
CA LEU A 24 -18.08 -5.15 -8.14
C LEU A 24 -18.82 -5.78 -6.94
N GLU A 25 -19.64 -6.81 -7.15
CA GLU A 25 -20.26 -7.60 -6.07
C GLU A 25 -19.24 -8.44 -5.29
N GLU A 26 -18.13 -8.89 -5.90
CA GLU A 26 -17.06 -9.62 -5.21
C GLU A 26 -16.29 -8.72 -4.21
N PHE A 27 -16.24 -7.41 -4.45
CA PHE A 27 -15.64 -6.42 -3.54
C PHE A 27 -16.63 -5.74 -2.59
N ARG A 28 -17.93 -6.07 -2.69
CA ARG A 28 -18.94 -5.62 -1.73
C ARG A 28 -18.75 -6.43 -0.45
N GLU A 29 -18.51 -5.74 0.68
CA GLU A 29 -18.47 -6.40 1.99
C GLU A 29 -19.71 -7.30 2.11
N PRO A 30 -19.55 -8.61 2.38
CA PRO A 30 -20.65 -9.56 2.28
C PRO A 30 -21.79 -9.06 3.16
N GLU A 31 -22.95 -8.80 2.54
CA GLU A 31 -24.16 -8.51 3.30
C GLU A 31 -24.30 -9.60 4.37
N PRO A 32 -24.48 -9.25 5.65
CA PRO A 32 -24.51 -10.24 6.71
C PRO A 32 -25.60 -11.25 6.35
N PRO A 33 -25.26 -12.53 6.16
CA PRO A 33 -26.19 -13.50 5.60
C PRO A 33 -27.46 -13.49 6.44
N PRO A 34 -28.66 -13.62 5.82
CA PRO A 34 -29.90 -13.70 6.55
C PRO A 34 -29.72 -14.77 7.62
N ARG A 35 -29.81 -14.35 8.89
CA ARG A 35 -29.39 -15.14 10.05
C ARG A 35 -29.90 -16.57 9.88
N LYS A 36 -29.00 -17.49 9.51
CA LYS A 36 -29.30 -18.92 9.48
C LYS A 36 -29.87 -19.23 10.85
N ARG A 37 -31.09 -19.80 10.90
CA ARG A 37 -31.74 -20.19 12.16
C ARG A 37 -30.68 -20.86 13.02
N GLY A 38 -30.33 -20.19 14.12
CA GLY A 38 -29.12 -20.52 14.88
C GLY A 38 -29.15 -21.98 15.25
N ASN A 39 -28.09 -22.71 14.90
CA ASN A 39 -27.96 -24.11 15.30
C ASN A 39 -28.02 -24.14 16.84
N PRO A 40 -28.99 -24.83 17.46
CA PRO A 40 -29.21 -24.81 18.91
C PRO A 40 -27.97 -25.26 19.70
N VAL A 41 -27.07 -26.01 19.05
CA VAL A 41 -25.76 -26.39 19.60
C VAL A 41 -24.93 -25.19 20.02
N TRP A 42 -24.93 -24.09 19.24
CA TRP A 42 -24.17 -22.88 19.60
C TRP A 42 -24.75 -22.17 20.82
N LEU A 43 -26.07 -22.22 21.00
CA LEU A 43 -26.72 -21.64 22.17
C LEU A 43 -26.43 -22.46 23.42
N ILE A 44 -26.45 -23.80 23.31
CA ILE A 44 -26.03 -24.70 24.39
C ILE A 44 -24.55 -24.48 24.74
N LEU A 45 -23.67 -24.37 23.74
CA LEU A 45 -22.24 -24.14 23.96
C LEU A 45 -21.99 -22.78 24.64
N ALA A 46 -22.69 -21.73 24.23
CA ALA A 46 -22.61 -20.40 24.84
C ALA A 46 -23.09 -20.41 26.31
N VAL A 47 -24.15 -21.17 26.62
CA VAL A 47 -24.64 -21.33 27.99
C VAL A 47 -23.62 -22.09 28.84
N ILE A 48 -23.04 -23.18 28.33
CA ILE A 48 -22.01 -23.96 29.03
C ILE A 48 -20.78 -23.08 29.31
N LEU A 49 -20.30 -22.32 28.32
CA LEU A 49 -19.17 -21.40 28.49
C LEU A 49 -19.48 -20.27 29.47
N SER A 50 -20.70 -19.76 29.48
CA SER A 50 -21.13 -18.73 30.44
C SER A 50 -21.19 -19.26 31.87
N ILE A 51 -21.67 -20.49 32.07
CA ILE A 51 -21.69 -21.15 33.39
C ILE A 51 -20.25 -21.44 33.86
N LEU A 52 -19.37 -21.91 32.98
CA LEU A 52 -17.95 -22.11 33.26
C LEU A 52 -17.24 -20.80 33.64
N ALA A 53 -17.54 -19.71 32.92
CA ALA A 53 -16.99 -18.39 33.23
C ALA A 53 -17.46 -17.90 34.61
N ILE A 54 -18.75 -18.03 34.93
CA ILE A 54 -19.30 -17.66 36.24
C ILE A 54 -18.68 -18.51 37.36
N TRP A 55 -18.42 -19.80 37.11
CA TRP A 55 -17.79 -20.69 38.08
C TRP A 55 -16.30 -20.38 38.31
N MET A 56 -15.59 -19.89 37.30
CA MET A 56 -14.17 -19.51 37.40
C MET A 56 -13.93 -18.17 38.10
N VAL A 57 -14.91 -17.26 38.11
CA VAL A 57 -14.81 -15.95 38.79
C VAL A 57 -14.48 -16.08 40.29
N PRO A 58 -15.18 -16.90 41.11
CA PRO A 58 -14.85 -17.06 42.52
C PRO A 58 -13.48 -17.72 42.75
N GLN A 59 -13.07 -18.66 41.88
CA GLN A 59 -11.76 -19.30 42.03
C GLN A 59 -10.58 -18.36 41.73
N ALA A 60 -10.77 -17.36 40.85
CA ALA A 60 -9.78 -16.31 40.60
C ALA A 60 -9.68 -15.31 41.79
N THR A 61 -10.79 -15.06 42.50
CA THR A 61 -10.81 -14.15 43.65
C THR A 61 -10.27 -14.77 44.95
N GLU A 62 -10.31 -16.10 45.08
CA GLU A 62 -9.80 -16.81 46.27
C GLU A 62 -8.29 -17.17 46.19
N GLY A 63 -7.60 -16.78 45.11
CA GLY A 63 -6.15 -16.94 44.99
C GLY A 63 -5.63 -18.40 45.00
N LYS A 64 -6.51 -19.39 44.79
CA LYS A 64 -6.18 -20.82 44.88
C LYS A 64 -5.89 -21.52 43.55
N ILE A 65 -5.99 -20.84 42.41
CA ILE A 65 -5.56 -21.40 41.14
C ILE A 65 -4.11 -20.98 40.86
N GLY A 66 -3.18 -21.75 41.42
CA GLY A 66 -1.77 -21.73 41.00
C GLY A 66 -1.58 -22.55 39.73
N PHE A 67 -2.01 -22.04 38.58
CA PHE A 67 -1.46 -22.51 37.30
C PHE A 67 -0.28 -21.61 36.94
N GLY A 68 0.92 -22.21 36.94
CA GLY A 68 2.17 -21.58 36.53
C GLY A 68 2.20 -21.27 35.04
N ILE A 69 1.37 -20.33 34.60
CA ILE A 69 1.51 -19.69 33.31
C ILE A 69 2.50 -18.54 33.55
N ALA A 70 3.74 -18.74 33.10
CA ALA A 70 4.72 -17.67 32.95
C ALA A 70 4.01 -16.46 32.33
N LYS A 71 4.19 -15.27 32.92
CA LYS A 71 3.63 -14.01 32.41
C LYS A 71 3.97 -13.90 30.91
N ALA A 72 3.04 -14.27 30.04
CA ALA A 72 3.07 -13.82 28.66
C ALA A 72 3.02 -12.29 28.72
N PRO A 73 3.87 -11.57 27.96
CA PRO A 73 3.80 -10.12 27.90
C PRO A 73 2.36 -9.75 27.55
N ALA A 74 1.78 -8.86 28.35
CA ALA A 74 0.42 -8.42 28.15
C ALA A 74 0.29 -7.94 26.71
N THR A 75 -0.46 -8.69 25.89
CA THR A 75 -0.92 -8.24 24.58
C THR A 75 -1.67 -6.94 24.84
N MET A 76 -0.99 -5.81 24.61
CA MET A 76 -1.60 -4.49 24.72
C MET A 76 -2.80 -4.49 23.79
N LYS A 77 -3.99 -4.34 24.36
CA LYS A 77 -5.21 -4.18 23.58
C LYS A 77 -5.00 -2.99 22.65
N ALA A 78 -5.12 -3.21 21.34
CA ALA A 78 -5.13 -2.16 20.35
C ALA A 78 -6.01 -1.01 20.85
N THR A 79 -5.41 0.18 21.01
CA THR A 79 -6.09 1.38 21.48
C THR A 79 -7.33 1.58 20.62
N LYS A 80 -8.50 1.38 21.22
CA LYS A 80 -9.79 1.37 20.51
C LYS A 80 -9.97 2.71 19.80
N VAL A 81 -10.47 2.63 18.56
CA VAL A 81 -10.90 3.69 17.61
C VAL A 81 -11.62 4.91 18.25
N ARG A 82 -12.12 4.79 19.49
CA ARG A 82 -12.86 5.82 20.23
C ARG A 82 -12.02 7.04 20.64
N ASP A 83 -10.69 6.96 20.66
CA ASP A 83 -9.84 8.13 20.94
C ASP A 83 -9.59 9.02 19.71
N ARG A 84 -9.83 8.53 18.48
CA ARG A 84 -9.55 9.30 17.26
C ARG A 84 -10.53 10.46 17.04
N SER A 85 -11.81 10.31 17.41
CA SER A 85 -12.80 11.39 17.30
C SER A 85 -12.58 12.51 18.32
N ALA A 86 -12.04 12.18 19.50
CA ALA A 86 -11.65 13.17 20.50
C ALA A 86 -10.42 13.99 20.03
N ILE A 87 -9.47 13.36 19.35
CA ILE A 87 -8.34 14.05 18.70
C ILE A 87 -8.83 14.96 17.58
N ALA A 88 -9.79 14.51 16.74
CA ALA A 88 -10.37 15.33 15.68
C ALA A 88 -11.11 16.56 16.22
N ALA A 89 -11.86 16.41 17.32
CA ALA A 89 -12.52 17.54 17.99
C ALA A 89 -11.51 18.52 18.64
N ALA A 90 -10.40 18.02 19.17
CA ALA A 90 -9.34 18.85 19.78
C ALA A 90 -8.48 19.62 18.76
N LEU A 91 -8.62 19.31 17.46
CA LEU A 91 -7.90 19.96 16.36
C LEU A 91 -8.72 21.06 15.67
N GLN A 92 -9.99 21.27 16.04
CA GLN A 92 -10.77 22.39 15.51
C GLN A 92 -10.12 23.73 15.87
N GLY A 93 -9.50 24.38 14.89
CA GLY A 93 -8.84 25.69 15.03
C GLY A 93 -7.32 25.65 15.24
N LYS A 94 -6.66 24.49 15.13
CA LYS A 94 -5.20 24.40 15.06
C LYS A 94 -4.75 24.32 13.61
N ASP A 95 -3.67 25.04 13.29
CA ASP A 95 -3.00 24.97 12.00
C ASP A 95 -2.50 23.54 11.75
N LEU A 96 -3.06 22.88 10.72
CA LEU A 96 -2.72 21.51 10.38
C LEU A 96 -1.25 21.36 9.98
N SER A 97 -0.66 22.40 9.38
CA SER A 97 0.75 22.43 9.01
C SER A 97 1.64 22.40 10.25
N GLU A 98 1.29 23.19 11.28
CA GLU A 98 2.01 23.17 12.56
C GLU A 98 1.90 21.81 13.28
N ASP A 99 0.72 21.15 13.28
CA ASP A 99 0.56 19.79 13.83
C ASP A 99 1.46 18.80 13.07
N TYR A 100 1.48 18.88 11.74
CA TYR A 100 2.31 18.02 10.92
C TYR A 100 3.81 18.20 11.23
N VAL A 101 4.28 19.45 11.27
CA VAL A 101 5.67 19.79 11.62
C VAL A 101 6.02 19.32 13.03
N ALA A 102 5.14 19.51 14.00
CA ALA A 102 5.35 19.05 15.37
C ALA A 102 5.49 17.53 15.45
N ARG A 103 4.69 16.77 14.69
CA ARG A 103 4.77 15.32 14.60
C ARG A 103 6.04 14.85 13.90
N CYS A 104 6.46 15.53 12.84
CA CYS A 104 7.74 15.25 12.17
C CYS A 104 8.92 15.46 13.12
N LYS A 105 8.89 16.52 13.94
CA LYS A 105 9.93 16.79 14.96
C LYS A 105 9.95 15.79 16.10
N LYS A 106 8.78 15.23 16.46
CA LYS A 106 8.68 14.18 17.49
C LYS A 106 9.36 12.88 17.04
N GLY A 107 9.23 12.53 15.76
CA GLY A 107 9.69 11.24 15.24
C GLY A 107 8.85 10.06 15.74
N LEU A 108 9.41 8.86 15.56
CA LEU A 108 8.87 7.58 15.99
C LEU A 108 9.75 6.97 17.08
N ASN A 109 9.12 6.34 18.07
CA ASN A 109 9.86 5.43 18.94
C ASN A 109 10.00 4.04 18.28
N SER A 110 10.90 3.22 18.80
CA SER A 110 11.21 1.89 18.27
C SER A 110 10.00 0.96 18.19
N LEU A 111 9.09 1.04 19.16
CA LEU A 111 7.88 0.22 19.19
C LEU A 111 6.90 0.65 18.08
N GLU A 112 6.78 1.96 17.83
CA GLU A 112 5.98 2.47 16.70
C GLU A 112 6.59 2.06 15.35
N VAL A 113 7.93 2.10 15.21
CA VAL A 113 8.62 1.59 14.02
C VAL A 113 8.34 0.10 13.83
N ARG A 114 8.48 -0.70 14.90
CA ARG A 114 8.17 -2.13 14.89
C ARG A 114 6.74 -2.38 14.42
N TRP A 115 5.75 -1.74 15.04
CA TRP A 115 4.35 -1.94 14.68
C TRP A 115 4.08 -1.61 13.21
N ILE A 116 4.63 -0.52 12.69
CA ILE A 116 4.45 -0.16 11.28
C ILE A 116 5.08 -1.20 10.35
N ALA A 117 6.28 -1.70 10.67
CA ALA A 117 6.94 -2.74 9.88
C ALA A 117 6.25 -4.10 9.97
N GLU A 118 5.77 -4.50 11.15
CA GLU A 118 4.99 -5.72 11.37
C GLU A 118 3.63 -5.66 10.67
N ASP A 119 2.93 -4.53 10.74
CA ASP A 119 1.67 -4.33 10.01
C ASP A 119 1.91 -4.42 8.49
N PHE A 120 2.98 -3.83 7.98
CA PHE A 120 3.33 -3.89 6.55
C PHE A 120 3.60 -5.33 6.08
N ARG A 121 4.37 -6.10 6.87
CA ARG A 121 4.58 -7.54 6.65
C ARG A 121 3.30 -8.35 6.80
N GLY A 122 2.45 -8.02 7.77
CA GLY A 122 1.16 -8.67 8.00
C GLY A 122 0.20 -8.50 6.81
N GLU A 123 0.28 -7.36 6.13
CA GLU A 123 -0.40 -7.11 4.85
C GLU A 123 0.29 -7.83 3.67
N GLY A 124 1.37 -8.57 3.88
CA GLY A 124 2.10 -9.32 2.85
C GLY A 124 2.72 -8.42 1.78
N LEU A 125 3.02 -7.17 2.13
CA LEU A 125 3.56 -6.15 1.23
C LEU A 125 5.09 -6.12 1.20
N ASP A 126 5.77 -6.81 2.11
CA ASP A 126 7.23 -6.88 2.16
C ASP A 126 7.81 -7.88 1.14
N ASP A 127 9.14 -7.92 1.05
CA ASP A 127 9.87 -8.86 0.17
C ASP A 127 10.32 -10.14 0.90
N GLY A 128 9.83 -10.35 2.13
CA GLY A 128 10.23 -11.45 3.00
C GLY A 128 9.55 -12.79 2.69
N PRO A 129 9.97 -13.87 3.40
CA PRO A 129 9.36 -15.18 3.26
C PRO A 129 7.86 -15.17 3.57
N GLY A 130 7.06 -15.75 2.69
CA GLY A 130 5.61 -15.80 2.75
C GLY A 130 4.91 -14.55 2.22
N SER A 131 5.63 -13.58 1.64
CA SER A 131 5.02 -12.40 1.05
C SER A 131 4.26 -12.71 -0.23
N LEU A 132 3.38 -11.79 -0.63
CA LEU A 132 2.64 -11.94 -1.88
C LEU A 132 3.58 -11.92 -3.09
N LEU A 133 4.60 -11.05 -3.06
CA LEU A 133 5.57 -10.94 -4.15
C LEU A 133 6.43 -12.20 -4.29
N GLU A 134 6.94 -12.74 -3.17
CA GLU A 134 7.70 -14.00 -3.19
C GLU A 134 6.84 -15.15 -3.72
N THR A 135 5.57 -15.23 -3.29
CA THR A 135 4.63 -16.24 -3.78
C THR A 135 4.44 -16.13 -5.30
N MET A 136 4.29 -14.91 -5.82
CA MET A 136 4.20 -14.68 -7.26
C MET A 136 5.47 -15.09 -8.01
N GLN A 137 6.65 -14.73 -7.48
CA GLN A 137 7.94 -15.12 -8.05
C GLN A 137 8.15 -16.64 -8.05
N SER A 138 7.72 -17.32 -7.00
CA SER A 138 7.80 -18.79 -6.92
C SER A 138 6.93 -19.48 -7.99
N LEU A 139 5.74 -18.92 -8.26
CA LEU A 139 4.84 -19.43 -9.30
C LEU A 139 5.41 -19.23 -10.70
N THR A 140 6.10 -18.12 -10.96
CA THR A 140 6.75 -17.87 -12.24
C THR A 140 8.04 -18.66 -12.41
N ALA A 141 8.78 -18.93 -11.33
CA ALA A 141 10.03 -19.70 -11.36
C ALA A 141 9.83 -21.23 -11.51
N SER A 142 8.61 -21.74 -11.25
CA SER A 142 8.32 -23.17 -11.22
C SER A 142 8.23 -23.84 -12.61
N GLY A 143 8.40 -23.08 -13.70
CA GLY A 143 8.34 -23.58 -15.08
C GLY A 143 9.60 -23.28 -15.89
N PRO A 144 9.90 -24.04 -16.96
CA PRO A 144 10.88 -23.61 -17.94
C PRO A 144 10.51 -22.23 -18.48
N ALA A 145 11.46 -21.29 -18.58
CA ALA A 145 11.20 -19.93 -19.05
C ALA A 145 10.56 -19.84 -20.46
N TRP A 146 10.60 -20.93 -21.23
CA TRP A 146 10.01 -21.06 -22.56
C TRP A 146 8.60 -21.67 -22.56
N ALA A 147 8.15 -22.25 -21.45
CA ALA A 147 6.83 -22.86 -21.36
C ALA A 147 5.82 -21.83 -20.81
N PRO A 148 4.65 -21.67 -21.43
CA PRO A 148 3.60 -20.84 -20.86
C PRO A 148 3.19 -21.38 -19.49
N ALA A 149 2.92 -20.48 -18.54
CA ALA A 149 2.36 -20.86 -17.26
C ALA A 149 1.07 -21.68 -17.46
N SER A 150 0.83 -22.68 -16.60
CA SER A 150 -0.44 -23.40 -16.64
C SER A 150 -1.60 -22.41 -16.40
N ALA A 151 -2.80 -22.71 -16.94
CA ALA A 151 -3.98 -21.87 -16.73
C ALA A 151 -4.23 -21.61 -15.24
N GLU A 152 -4.12 -22.64 -14.40
CA GLU A 152 -4.22 -22.52 -12.95
C GLU A 152 -3.18 -21.57 -12.33
N SER A 153 -1.93 -21.63 -12.79
CA SER A 153 -0.87 -20.73 -12.31
C SER A 153 -1.11 -19.29 -12.75
N SER A 154 -1.62 -19.09 -13.97
CA SER A 154 -2.01 -17.78 -14.50
C SER A 154 -3.14 -17.16 -13.66
N ASP A 155 -4.22 -17.91 -13.42
CA ASP A 155 -5.35 -17.46 -12.61
C ASP A 155 -4.92 -17.13 -11.17
N ARG A 156 -4.01 -17.93 -10.61
CA ARG A 156 -3.46 -17.68 -9.27
C ARG A 156 -2.58 -16.43 -9.23
N LEU A 157 -1.73 -16.22 -10.24
CA LEU A 157 -0.92 -15.02 -10.36
C LEU A 157 -1.76 -13.77 -10.48
N GLU A 158 -2.86 -13.83 -11.23
CA GLU A 158 -3.83 -12.75 -11.36
C GLU A 158 -4.47 -12.39 -10.02
N LYS A 159 -4.98 -13.38 -9.28
CA LYS A 159 -5.55 -13.15 -7.94
C LYS A 159 -4.53 -12.54 -6.97
N LEU A 160 -3.28 -13.01 -7.00
CA LEU A 160 -2.22 -12.46 -6.16
C LEU A 160 -1.83 -11.03 -6.58
N ALA A 161 -1.79 -10.74 -7.89
CA ALA A 161 -1.53 -9.42 -8.43
C ALA A 161 -2.60 -8.41 -7.99
N GLY A 162 -3.88 -8.79 -8.09
CA GLY A 162 -5.00 -7.97 -7.65
C GLY A 162 -4.97 -7.73 -6.14
N LEU A 163 -4.67 -8.77 -5.36
CA LEU A 163 -4.54 -8.66 -3.91
C LEU A 163 -3.38 -7.74 -3.50
N LEU A 164 -2.20 -7.92 -4.09
CA LEU A 164 -1.02 -7.09 -3.81
C LEU A 164 -1.28 -5.62 -4.21
N GLY A 165 -1.76 -5.38 -5.42
CA GLY A 165 -2.09 -4.05 -5.91
C GLY A 165 -3.13 -3.35 -5.02
N GLY A 166 -4.21 -4.05 -4.67
CA GLY A 166 -5.24 -3.53 -3.78
C GLY A 166 -4.73 -3.17 -2.38
N ARG A 167 -3.89 -4.02 -1.78
CA ARG A 167 -3.28 -3.77 -0.46
C ARG A 167 -2.29 -2.61 -0.49
N GLN A 168 -1.49 -2.47 -1.54
CA GLN A 168 -0.60 -1.31 -1.73
C GLN A 168 -1.38 0.01 -1.77
N ARG A 169 -2.49 0.09 -2.52
CA ARG A 169 -3.33 1.30 -2.55
C ARG A 169 -4.01 1.53 -1.21
N ALA A 170 -4.47 0.48 -0.52
CA ALA A 170 -5.04 0.62 0.83
C ALA A 170 -4.02 1.19 1.83
N TRP A 171 -2.78 0.72 1.77
CA TRP A 171 -1.66 1.22 2.56
C TRP A 171 -1.40 2.71 2.28
N TYR A 172 -1.30 3.08 1.00
CA TYR A 172 -1.14 4.48 0.57
C TYR A 172 -2.27 5.38 1.08
N ARG A 173 -3.53 4.96 0.91
CA ARG A 173 -4.69 5.72 1.42
C ARG A 173 -4.65 5.92 2.93
N SER A 174 -4.26 4.88 3.70
CA SER A 174 -4.08 5.02 5.14
C SER A 174 -2.99 6.04 5.47
N ALA A 175 -1.88 6.02 4.72
CA ALA A 175 -0.78 6.96 4.88
C ALA A 175 -1.26 8.41 4.66
N LEU A 176 -1.99 8.66 3.57
CA LEU A 176 -2.60 9.96 3.25
C LEU A 176 -3.58 10.42 4.33
N ALA A 177 -4.48 9.54 4.74
CA ALA A 177 -5.51 9.87 5.73
C ALA A 177 -4.93 10.24 7.10
N ASP A 178 -3.79 9.67 7.47
CA ASP A 178 -3.09 9.95 8.73
C ASP A 178 -2.23 11.22 8.67
N ALA A 179 -1.58 11.50 7.53
CA ALA A 179 -0.77 12.70 7.35
C ALA A 179 -1.62 13.96 7.21
N LEU A 180 -2.62 13.91 6.33
CA LEU A 180 -3.44 15.07 5.98
C LEU A 180 -4.62 15.28 6.95
N ARG A 181 -4.75 14.44 7.99
CA ARG A 181 -5.86 14.48 8.96
C ARG A 181 -7.22 14.51 8.27
N LEU A 182 -7.38 13.70 7.22
CA LEU A 182 -8.59 13.72 6.40
C LEU A 182 -9.83 13.48 7.27
N ASP A 183 -10.87 14.27 7.03
CA ASP A 183 -12.19 14.07 7.62
C ASP A 183 -12.90 12.86 7.00
N ASP A 184 -14.06 12.49 7.54
CA ASP A 184 -14.80 11.30 7.08
C ASP A 184 -15.25 11.42 5.62
N MET A 185 -15.60 12.62 5.16
CA MET A 185 -16.03 12.87 3.78
C MET A 185 -14.83 12.75 2.82
N GLN A 186 -13.71 13.37 3.17
CA GLN A 186 -12.46 13.26 2.44
C GLN A 186 -11.96 11.82 2.37
N ARG A 187 -12.04 11.05 3.48
CA ARG A 187 -11.69 9.62 3.50
C ARG A 187 -12.57 8.79 2.57
N HIS A 188 -13.88 9.08 2.54
CA HIS A 188 -14.80 8.40 1.64
C HIS A 188 -14.47 8.70 0.18
N THR A 189 -14.27 9.97 -0.18
CA THR A 189 -13.86 10.38 -1.53
C THR A 189 -12.53 9.77 -1.93
N LEU A 190 -11.52 9.83 -1.05
CA LEU A 190 -10.21 9.19 -1.23
C LEU A 190 -10.34 7.69 -1.53
N LYS A 191 -11.17 6.96 -0.77
CA LYS A 191 -11.42 5.53 -1.01
C LYS A 191 -12.04 5.32 -2.38
N LYS A 192 -13.09 6.07 -2.72
CA LYS A 192 -13.81 5.94 -3.99
C LYS A 192 -12.89 6.21 -5.19
N THR A 193 -12.28 7.39 -5.25
CA THR A 193 -11.45 7.81 -6.40
C THR A 193 -10.20 6.95 -6.56
N SER A 194 -9.59 6.52 -5.46
CA SER A 194 -8.46 5.58 -5.52
C SER A 194 -8.87 4.18 -6.01
N SER A 195 -10.09 3.72 -5.68
CA SER A 195 -10.60 2.45 -6.21
C SER A 195 -10.92 2.56 -7.70
N GLU A 196 -11.48 3.69 -8.16
CA GLU A 196 -11.71 3.96 -9.58
C GLU A 196 -10.38 3.95 -10.37
N ALA A 197 -9.36 4.67 -9.89
CA ALA A 197 -8.03 4.66 -10.51
C ALA A 197 -7.38 3.26 -10.54
N PHE A 198 -7.57 2.46 -9.48
CA PHE A 198 -7.08 1.08 -9.44
C PHE A 198 -7.82 0.17 -10.43
N GLN A 199 -9.13 0.34 -10.59
CA GLN A 199 -9.91 -0.40 -11.58
C GLN A 199 -9.44 -0.09 -13.01
N GLU A 200 -9.16 1.19 -13.31
CA GLU A 200 -8.60 1.59 -14.60
C GLU A 200 -7.20 0.97 -14.83
N ASP A 201 -6.34 0.94 -13.81
CA ASP A 201 -5.04 0.25 -13.88
C ASP A 201 -5.20 -1.25 -14.12
N TRP A 202 -6.20 -1.86 -13.48
CA TRP A 202 -6.51 -3.28 -13.62
C TRP A 202 -7.00 -3.62 -15.03
N GLU A 203 -7.91 -2.84 -15.59
CA GLU A 203 -8.39 -3.01 -16.97
C GLU A 203 -7.26 -2.79 -17.99
N SER A 204 -6.38 -1.82 -17.75
CA SER A 204 -5.18 -1.59 -18.58
C SER A 204 -4.23 -2.79 -18.52
N PHE A 205 -4.07 -3.36 -17.32
CA PHE A 205 -3.30 -4.58 -17.10
C PHE A 205 -3.90 -5.78 -17.85
N GLU A 206 -5.22 -5.99 -17.76
CA GLU A 206 -5.92 -7.07 -18.48
C GLU A 206 -5.79 -6.94 -20.00
N LYS A 207 -5.98 -5.74 -20.54
CA LYS A 207 -5.79 -5.45 -21.97
C LYS A 207 -4.36 -5.75 -22.43
N SER A 208 -3.37 -5.31 -21.64
CA SER A 208 -1.96 -5.55 -21.92
C SER A 208 -1.62 -7.05 -21.88
N ARG A 209 -2.20 -7.78 -20.92
CA ARG A 209 -2.07 -9.24 -20.81
C ARG A 209 -2.69 -9.95 -22.02
N GLN A 210 -3.90 -9.59 -22.41
CA GLN A 210 -4.59 -10.18 -23.56
C GLN A 210 -3.78 -9.96 -24.85
N SER A 211 -3.31 -8.73 -25.08
CA SER A 211 -2.45 -8.41 -26.22
C SER A 211 -1.14 -9.21 -26.21
N THR A 212 -0.55 -9.43 -25.03
CA THR A 212 0.67 -10.24 -24.87
C THR A 212 0.39 -11.72 -25.19
N ARG A 213 -0.77 -12.25 -24.79
CA ARG A 213 -1.19 -13.64 -25.07
C ARG A 213 -1.39 -13.87 -26.56
N ASP A 214 -1.92 -12.88 -27.27
CA ASP A 214 -2.20 -12.96 -28.70
C ASP A 214 -0.95 -12.71 -29.56
N SER A 215 0.12 -12.15 -28.98
CA SER A 215 1.37 -11.86 -29.67
C SER A 215 2.32 -13.07 -29.69
N ILE A 216 2.62 -13.56 -30.89
CA ILE A 216 3.60 -14.64 -31.16
C ILE A 216 5.03 -14.23 -30.76
N TYR A 217 5.29 -12.91 -30.62
CA TYR A 217 6.60 -12.33 -30.31
C TYR A 217 6.66 -11.66 -28.94
N ALA A 218 5.79 -12.03 -28.00
CA ALA A 218 5.87 -11.58 -26.61
C ALA A 218 7.14 -12.10 -25.93
N THR A 219 8.29 -11.53 -26.27
CA THR A 219 9.51 -11.64 -25.47
C THR A 219 9.25 -10.88 -24.18
N THR A 220 8.78 -11.60 -23.16
CA THR A 220 8.92 -11.51 -21.68
C THR A 220 9.52 -10.27 -20.97
N ARG A 221 9.91 -9.19 -21.65
CA ARG A 221 10.81 -8.16 -21.15
C ARG A 221 10.08 -7.00 -20.46
N ASP A 222 8.89 -6.64 -20.92
CA ASP A 222 8.03 -5.69 -20.23
C ASP A 222 6.89 -6.46 -19.58
N ALA A 223 7.10 -6.88 -18.33
CA ALA A 223 6.06 -7.55 -17.57
C ALA A 223 4.85 -6.60 -17.45
N PRO A 224 3.65 -6.97 -17.94
CA PRO A 224 2.46 -6.09 -17.95
C PRO A 224 2.05 -5.64 -16.53
N TYR A 225 2.58 -6.32 -15.53
CA TYR A 225 2.38 -6.10 -14.11
C TYR A 225 3.05 -4.84 -13.56
N ASN A 226 3.95 -4.21 -14.33
CA ASN A 226 4.81 -3.15 -13.84
C ASN A 226 4.00 -1.96 -13.28
N GLY A 227 3.04 -1.43 -14.07
CA GLY A 227 2.16 -0.35 -13.62
C GLY A 227 1.18 -0.77 -12.51
N LEU A 228 0.86 -2.06 -12.40
CA LEU A 228 -0.08 -2.54 -11.38
C LEU A 228 0.61 -2.80 -10.04
N LEU A 229 1.81 -3.40 -10.03
CA LEU A 229 2.43 -3.97 -8.82
C LEU A 229 3.53 -3.11 -8.22
N TYR A 230 4.14 -2.20 -8.98
CA TYR A 230 5.24 -1.39 -8.49
C TYR A 230 4.74 -0.01 -8.08
N ALA A 231 4.69 0.23 -6.78
CA ALA A 231 4.31 1.52 -6.19
C ALA A 231 4.96 2.74 -6.84
N PRO A 232 6.28 2.76 -7.09
CA PRO A 232 6.92 3.85 -7.82
C PRO A 232 6.25 4.19 -9.15
N GLN A 233 5.77 3.19 -9.90
CA GLN A 233 5.25 3.40 -11.26
C GLN A 233 3.85 3.99 -11.25
N TRP A 234 2.92 3.41 -10.48
CA TRP A 234 1.56 3.96 -10.42
C TRP A 234 1.49 5.24 -9.59
N LEU A 235 2.34 5.42 -8.58
CA LEU A 235 2.41 6.69 -7.87
C LEU A 235 2.95 7.83 -8.75
N SER A 236 3.67 7.55 -9.83
CA SER A 236 4.09 8.60 -10.77
C SER A 236 2.94 9.16 -11.62
N ASP A 237 1.79 8.49 -11.66
CA ASP A 237 0.59 8.97 -12.34
C ASP A 237 -0.13 10.06 -11.51
N ASP A 238 -0.46 11.20 -12.13
CA ASP A 238 -1.16 12.32 -11.51
C ASP A 238 -2.51 11.91 -10.88
N ARG A 239 -3.17 10.86 -11.40
CA ARG A 239 -4.42 10.32 -10.82
C ARG A 239 -4.26 9.94 -9.34
N TYR A 240 -3.06 9.54 -8.93
CA TYR A 240 -2.76 9.15 -7.55
C TYR A 240 -2.23 10.30 -6.68
N ALA A 241 -2.10 11.51 -7.23
CA ALA A 241 -1.69 12.67 -6.44
C ALA A 241 -2.71 12.97 -5.33
N PRO A 242 -2.28 13.36 -4.11
CA PRO A 242 -3.19 13.54 -2.97
C PRO A 242 -4.36 14.50 -3.25
N TRP A 243 -4.08 15.58 -4.01
CA TRP A 243 -5.05 16.61 -4.40
C TRP A 243 -5.98 16.21 -5.55
N ARG A 244 -5.71 15.08 -6.24
CA ARG A 244 -6.62 14.49 -7.23
C ARG A 244 -7.56 13.46 -6.61
N LEU A 245 -7.09 12.76 -5.58
CA LEU A 245 -7.85 11.70 -4.92
C LEU A 245 -8.96 12.24 -4.00
N CYS A 246 -8.81 13.44 -3.46
CA CYS A 246 -9.87 14.10 -2.70
C CYS A 246 -9.65 15.63 -2.65
N GLN A 247 -10.70 16.37 -2.31
CA GLN A 247 -10.61 17.82 -2.15
C GLN A 247 -9.88 18.16 -0.85
N LEU A 248 -8.69 18.73 -0.95
CA LEU A 248 -7.86 19.16 0.18
C LEU A 248 -8.12 20.64 0.52
N SER A 249 -8.01 20.99 1.79
CA SER A 249 -7.96 22.39 2.25
C SER A 249 -6.62 23.04 1.88
N THR A 250 -6.53 24.37 1.93
CA THR A 250 -5.27 25.09 1.68
C THR A 250 -4.16 24.64 2.64
N GLU A 251 -4.47 24.42 3.91
CA GLU A 251 -3.49 23.92 4.89
C GLU A 251 -3.02 22.50 4.57
N GLN A 252 -3.94 21.62 4.15
CA GLN A 252 -3.58 20.25 3.72
C GLN A 252 -2.73 20.26 2.46
N LEU A 253 -3.02 21.14 1.50
CA LEU A 253 -2.20 21.31 0.29
C LEU A 253 -0.77 21.74 0.64
N GLY A 254 -0.60 22.60 1.64
CA GLY A 254 0.72 23.02 2.14
C GLY A 254 1.55 21.91 2.79
N ILE A 255 0.92 20.80 3.21
CA ILE A 255 1.62 19.59 3.69
C ILE A 255 2.07 18.70 2.51
N THR A 256 1.53 18.92 1.32
CA THR A 256 1.90 18.19 0.10
C THR A 256 2.88 19.00 -0.75
N ARG A 257 3.30 18.44 -1.89
CA ARG A 257 4.15 19.13 -2.88
C ARG A 257 3.35 19.87 -3.97
N TYR A 258 2.07 20.18 -3.70
CA TYR A 258 1.17 20.73 -4.71
C TYR A 258 1.73 22.01 -5.37
N ASP A 259 2.21 22.96 -4.56
CA ASP A 259 2.72 24.23 -5.07
C ASP A 259 4.00 24.03 -5.89
N GLU A 260 4.93 23.19 -5.44
CA GLU A 260 6.14 22.85 -6.20
C GLU A 260 5.82 22.24 -7.58
N VAL A 261 4.88 21.30 -7.61
CA VAL A 261 4.48 20.61 -8.85
C VAL A 261 3.77 21.58 -9.78
N LYS A 262 2.86 22.39 -9.24
CA LYS A 262 2.11 23.40 -10.00
C LYS A 262 3.05 24.44 -10.62
N ASP A 263 4.02 24.95 -9.87
CA ASP A 263 4.98 25.93 -10.36
C ASP A 263 5.86 25.33 -11.47
N LYS A 264 6.32 24.09 -11.30
CA LYS A 264 7.06 23.37 -12.36
C LYS A 264 6.21 23.17 -13.62
N GLN A 265 4.95 22.78 -13.48
CA GLN A 265 4.04 22.62 -14.62
C GLN A 265 3.80 23.95 -15.35
N LEU A 266 3.62 25.05 -14.62
CA LEU A 266 3.49 26.39 -15.21
C LEU A 266 4.75 26.82 -15.96
N ALA A 267 5.94 26.51 -15.43
CA ALA A 267 7.21 26.80 -16.09
C ALA A 267 7.37 26.04 -17.41
N VAL A 268 6.96 24.76 -17.44
CA VAL A 268 7.03 23.90 -18.63
C VAL A 268 6.10 24.42 -19.73
N ILE A 269 4.86 24.79 -19.38
CA ILE A 269 3.90 25.42 -20.31
C ILE A 269 4.48 26.71 -20.88
N GLY A 270 5.14 27.53 -20.06
CA GLY A 270 5.79 28.77 -20.52
C GLY A 270 7.00 28.55 -21.45
N SER A 271 7.65 27.39 -21.36
CA SER A 271 8.82 27.03 -22.17
C SER A 271 8.48 26.38 -23.52
N GLY A 272 7.23 25.95 -23.73
CA GLY A 272 6.81 25.23 -24.94
C GLY A 272 7.28 23.78 -25.03
N ALA A 273 7.95 23.25 -24.01
CA ALA A 273 8.38 21.86 -23.92
C ALA A 273 7.21 20.97 -23.42
N ALA A 274 6.23 20.71 -24.28
CA ALA A 274 5.02 19.97 -23.89
C ALA A 274 5.26 18.47 -23.60
N GLU A 275 6.39 17.90 -24.02
CA GLU A 275 6.64 16.45 -23.94
C GLU A 275 7.13 15.97 -22.55
N ASP A 276 7.62 16.87 -21.69
CA ASP A 276 8.20 16.53 -20.38
C ASP A 276 7.39 17.13 -19.22
N ALA A 277 6.08 16.90 -19.19
CA ALA A 277 5.29 17.30 -18.03
C ALA A 277 5.83 16.58 -16.77
N PRO A 278 6.27 17.31 -15.73
CA PRO A 278 6.88 16.71 -14.56
C PRO A 278 5.85 15.86 -13.83
N SER A 279 6.19 14.59 -13.57
CA SER A 279 5.43 13.76 -12.64
C SER A 279 5.36 14.47 -11.28
N TRP A 280 4.20 14.38 -10.62
CA TRP A 280 4.06 14.92 -9.26
C TRP A 280 4.98 14.19 -8.27
N LEU A 281 5.32 12.93 -8.59
CA LEU A 281 6.31 12.13 -7.88
C LEU A 281 7.61 12.11 -8.67
N ASP A 282 8.47 13.09 -8.39
CA ASP A 282 9.81 13.16 -8.96
C ASP A 282 10.75 12.22 -8.17
N LEU A 283 10.71 10.92 -8.49
CA LEU A 283 11.68 9.93 -8.00
C LEU A 283 13.01 10.10 -8.76
N LYS A 284 13.65 11.27 -8.66
CA LYS A 284 15.01 11.37 -9.18
C LYS A 284 15.90 10.45 -8.35
N PRO A 285 16.75 9.62 -8.96
CA PRO A 285 17.90 9.09 -8.25
C PRO A 285 18.69 10.29 -7.74
N LEU A 286 18.79 10.43 -6.43
CA LEU A 286 19.53 11.50 -5.78
C LEU A 286 21.02 11.21 -5.99
N HIS A 287 21.55 11.64 -7.13
CA HIS A 287 22.98 11.62 -7.39
C HIS A 287 23.65 12.60 -6.42
N LEU A 288 24.16 12.09 -5.31
CA LEU A 288 25.18 12.77 -4.52
C LEU A 288 26.42 12.87 -5.42
N VAL A 289 26.60 14.03 -6.06
CA VAL A 289 27.81 14.35 -6.81
C VAL A 289 28.92 14.54 -5.77
N THR A 290 29.61 13.47 -5.41
CA THR A 290 30.99 13.57 -4.93
C THR A 290 31.87 13.74 -6.16
N THR A 291 32.36 14.96 -6.35
CA THR A 291 33.44 15.24 -7.30
C THR A 291 34.71 14.57 -6.79
N GLU A 292 34.89 13.30 -7.12
CA GLU A 292 36.20 12.67 -7.35
C GLU A 292 35.98 11.24 -7.86
N GLU A 293 36.50 11.01 -9.06
CA GLU A 293 36.68 9.78 -9.83
C GLU A 293 36.46 8.46 -9.07
N LEU A 294 35.39 7.71 -9.39
CA LEU A 294 35.28 6.31 -8.99
C LEU A 294 34.68 5.39 -10.06
N SER A 295 35.20 4.18 -10.00
CA SER A 295 34.99 2.98 -10.80
C SER A 295 33.55 2.48 -10.86
N TYR A 296 33.26 1.79 -11.95
CA TYR A 296 31.96 1.27 -12.40
C TYR A 296 31.28 0.24 -11.46
N GLU A 297 31.85 -0.09 -10.30
CA GLU A 297 31.33 -1.12 -9.38
C GLU A 297 31.04 -0.62 -7.95
N GLU A 298 31.13 0.68 -7.67
CA GLU A 298 30.77 1.28 -6.35
C GLU A 298 29.64 2.33 -6.45
N VAL A 299 28.79 2.27 -7.49
CA VAL A 299 27.65 3.18 -7.70
C VAL A 299 26.36 2.72 -6.98
N PHE A 300 26.51 1.95 -5.90
CA PHE A 300 25.42 1.66 -4.95
C PHE A 300 25.61 2.47 -3.67
N GLY A 301 25.93 3.76 -3.81
CA GLY A 301 25.56 4.73 -2.79
C GLY A 301 24.05 4.61 -2.61
N GLN A 302 23.62 4.08 -1.47
CA GLN A 302 22.22 3.78 -1.15
C GLN A 302 21.34 4.97 -1.53
N GLU A 303 20.71 4.88 -2.71
CA GLU A 303 19.69 5.81 -3.16
C GLU A 303 18.59 5.76 -2.10
N LYS A 304 18.60 6.74 -1.19
CA LYS A 304 17.48 7.05 -0.31
C LYS A 304 16.34 7.43 -1.26
N ARG A 305 15.54 6.46 -1.74
CA ARG A 305 14.36 6.76 -2.56
C ARG A 305 13.39 7.43 -1.62
N ASP A 306 13.38 8.75 -1.78
CA ASP A 306 13.17 9.67 -0.69
C ASP A 306 11.69 9.66 -0.31
N ALA A 307 11.34 9.22 0.89
CA ALA A 307 9.97 9.34 1.40
C ALA A 307 9.45 10.80 1.32
N SER A 308 10.40 11.76 1.26
CA SER A 308 10.19 13.18 0.97
C SER A 308 9.46 13.44 -0.35
N ALA A 309 9.61 12.54 -1.34
CA ALA A 309 9.03 12.70 -2.66
C ALA A 309 7.50 12.77 -2.62
N VAL A 310 6.88 12.11 -1.64
CA VAL A 310 5.43 12.13 -1.40
C VAL A 310 5.07 13.12 -0.29
N PHE A 311 5.83 13.11 0.81
CA PHE A 311 5.59 13.96 1.98
C PHE A 311 6.86 14.67 2.39
N PRO A 312 6.96 16.00 2.18
CA PRO A 312 8.19 16.74 2.41
C PRO A 312 8.64 16.63 3.87
N PHE A 313 9.96 16.68 4.08
CA PHE A 313 10.51 16.81 5.42
C PHE A 313 10.16 18.17 6.01
N ALA A 314 9.81 18.19 7.29
CA ALA A 314 9.50 19.43 7.97
C ALA A 314 10.78 20.25 8.24
N GLU A 315 10.66 21.58 8.24
CA GLU A 315 11.78 22.45 8.60
C GLU A 315 12.29 22.13 10.02
N GLY A 316 13.60 21.86 10.13
CA GLY A 316 14.24 21.48 11.38
C GLY A 316 14.05 20.01 11.80
N GLN A 317 13.50 19.16 10.93
CA GLN A 317 13.52 17.71 11.11
C GLN A 317 14.98 17.22 11.03
N LYS A 318 15.45 16.57 12.09
CA LYS A 318 16.82 16.05 12.17
C LYS A 318 16.88 14.75 11.39
N ILE A 319 17.45 14.78 10.19
CA ILE A 319 17.68 13.58 9.39
C ILE A 319 19.14 13.16 9.63
N PRO A 320 19.42 11.90 10.02
CA PRO A 320 20.80 11.45 10.14
C PRO A 320 21.48 11.47 8.76
N ASP A 321 22.64 12.13 8.68
CA ASP A 321 23.44 12.26 7.44
C ASP A 321 23.88 10.87 6.95
N GLU A 322 24.43 10.08 7.87
CA GLU A 322 24.78 8.67 7.73
C GLU A 322 24.32 7.93 9.00
N GLY A 323 23.62 6.81 8.86
CA GLY A 323 23.06 6.14 10.02
C GLY A 323 22.38 4.82 9.67
N LYS A 324 22.20 3.99 10.70
CA LYS A 324 21.41 2.76 10.60
C LYS A 324 20.00 3.08 10.12
N LEU A 325 19.37 2.14 9.42
CA LEU A 325 18.02 2.32 8.88
C LEU A 325 17.00 2.65 9.99
N LEU A 326 17.18 2.05 11.16
CA LEU A 326 16.35 2.28 12.34
C LEU A 326 16.48 3.70 12.90
N ASP A 327 17.68 4.29 12.89
CA ASP A 327 17.88 5.69 13.33
C ASP A 327 17.14 6.65 12.41
N LEU A 328 17.22 6.42 11.08
CA LEU A 328 16.44 7.17 10.11
C LEU A 328 14.94 7.02 10.39
N ALA A 329 14.44 5.77 10.53
CA ALA A 329 13.03 5.51 10.79
C ALA A 329 12.52 6.20 12.06
N LYS A 330 13.33 6.23 13.14
CA LYS A 330 13.02 6.94 14.38
C LYS A 330 12.86 8.46 14.19
N THR A 331 13.46 9.05 13.16
CA THR A 331 13.29 10.48 12.84
C THR A 331 12.13 10.80 11.89
N LEU A 332 11.50 9.79 11.29
CA LEU A 332 10.43 9.98 10.32
C LEU A 332 9.08 10.25 10.99
N HIS A 333 8.19 10.90 10.26
CA HIS A 333 6.77 10.85 10.55
C HIS A 333 6.21 9.45 10.22
N PRO A 334 5.19 8.93 10.94
CA PRO A 334 4.58 7.63 10.64
C PRO A 334 4.24 7.42 9.15
N THR A 335 3.67 8.45 8.52
CA THR A 335 3.34 8.42 7.09
C THR A 335 4.58 8.37 6.19
N GLN A 336 5.65 9.09 6.54
CA GLN A 336 6.90 9.04 5.77
C GLN A 336 7.50 7.62 5.82
N LEU A 337 7.48 6.97 6.99
CA LEU A 337 7.87 5.56 7.12
C LEU A 337 6.96 4.64 6.28
N LYS A 338 5.63 4.81 6.35
CA LYS A 338 4.69 4.03 5.53
C LYS A 338 5.00 4.17 4.03
N MET A 339 5.31 5.38 3.56
CA MET A 339 5.69 5.61 2.15
C MET A 339 7.04 5.01 1.81
N MET A 340 8.03 5.12 2.70
CA MET A 340 9.34 4.48 2.51
C MET A 340 9.19 2.97 2.34
N LEU A 341 8.39 2.31 3.17
CA LEU A 341 8.14 0.87 3.07
C LEU A 341 7.39 0.51 1.77
N LEU A 342 6.44 1.34 1.35
CA LEU A 342 5.72 1.12 0.10
C LEU A 342 6.63 1.25 -1.14
N LEU A 343 7.59 2.20 -1.11
CA LEU A 343 8.55 2.43 -2.19
C LEU A 343 9.73 1.44 -2.18
N GLU A 344 10.09 0.95 -0.99
CA GLU A 344 11.19 0.00 -0.78
C GLU A 344 10.77 -1.14 0.19
N PRO A 345 9.97 -2.12 -0.28
CA PRO A 345 9.39 -3.16 0.57
C PRO A 345 10.39 -3.97 1.40
N LYS A 346 11.56 -4.30 0.83
CA LYS A 346 12.68 -4.95 1.54
C LYS A 346 13.07 -4.31 2.88
N ARG A 347 12.89 -2.99 3.03
CA ARG A 347 13.28 -2.26 4.26
C ARG A 347 12.48 -2.69 5.48
N ALA A 348 11.29 -3.28 5.30
CA ALA A 348 10.51 -3.81 6.41
C ALA A 348 11.25 -4.96 7.12
N GLY A 349 11.91 -5.85 6.35
CA GLY A 349 12.75 -6.92 6.89
C GLY A 349 13.97 -6.38 7.63
N GLU A 350 14.70 -5.48 6.98
CA GLU A 350 15.91 -4.85 7.52
C GLU A 350 15.62 -4.11 8.85
N LEU A 351 14.49 -3.38 8.93
CA LEU A 351 14.08 -2.69 10.16
C LEU A 351 13.80 -3.65 11.32
N LEU A 352 13.10 -4.76 11.05
CA LEU A 352 12.76 -5.73 12.09
C LEU A 352 14.01 -6.46 12.59
N GLU A 353 14.94 -6.80 11.71
CA GLU A 353 16.24 -7.37 12.09
C GLU A 353 17.10 -6.39 12.90
N GLU A 354 17.11 -5.10 12.54
CA GLU A 354 17.79 -4.06 13.33
C GLU A 354 17.18 -3.89 14.72
N LEU A 355 15.86 -3.84 14.82
CA LEU A 355 15.13 -3.77 16.10
C LEU A 355 15.42 -4.98 17.00
N GLU A 356 15.43 -6.19 16.44
CA GLU A 356 15.81 -7.41 17.17
C GLU A 356 17.26 -7.35 17.67
N ARG A 357 18.18 -6.80 16.86
CA ARG A 357 19.60 -6.66 17.23
C ARG A 357 19.82 -5.66 18.35
N GLU A 358 19.03 -4.60 18.43
CA GLU A 358 19.08 -3.62 19.54
C GLU A 358 18.42 -4.15 20.83
N GLY A 359 17.82 -5.35 20.79
CA GLY A 359 17.17 -5.98 21.93
C GLY A 359 15.83 -5.32 22.30
N GLU A 360 15.23 -4.60 21.34
CA GLU A 360 13.94 -3.92 21.52
C GLU A 360 12.77 -4.87 21.31
#